data_AF-A0A7L0EB83-F1
#
_entry.id   AF-A0A7L0EB83-F1
#
_cell.length_a   1.000
_cell.length_b   1.000
_cell.length_c   1.000
_cell.angle_alpha   90.00
_cell.angle_beta   90.00
_cell.angle_gamma   90.00
#
_symmetry.space_group_name_H-M   'P 1'
#
loop_
_entity.id
_entity.type
_entity.pdbx_description
1 polymer ?
#
loop_
_entity_poly.entity_id
_entity_poly.type
_entity_poly.pdbx_seq_one_letter_code
_entity_poly.pdbx_strand_id
1 'polypeptide(L)'
;SLEMDLCYRSTISIYKSILEQFNPALENLVYLGNNYLRAFHALSKAAEVYFKAIEKIGEQALQSSTSHVLGEILMQMSDTQRLLSSDLEVVAQTFHVDLLQHMEKNTKMDVQFITESQKQYELEYQRRATNLDKCMAELWRMERVRDKNVREMKENVMRLRSEMQAFVSESQREAELEEKRRYRFLAEKHQMLYNTLLQFYSRV
;
A
#
# COMPACT_ATOMS: atom_id res chain seq x y z
N SER A 1 -3.14 -6.05 -33.74
CA SER A 1 -2.36 -4.86 -34.14
C SER A 1 -1.25 -4.67 -33.11
N LEU A 2 -0.17 -3.96 -33.46
CA LEU A 2 0.93 -3.66 -32.54
C LEU A 2 0.43 -3.01 -31.23
N GLU A 3 -0.56 -2.12 -31.34
CA GLU A 3 -1.18 -1.42 -30.21
C GLU A 3 -1.86 -2.37 -29.20
N MET A 4 -2.62 -3.38 -29.66
CA MET A 4 -3.26 -4.35 -28.75
C MET A 4 -2.25 -5.24 -28.02
N ASP A 5 -1.12 -5.55 -28.67
CA ASP A 5 -0.03 -6.30 -28.03
C ASP A 5 0.69 -5.43 -26.98
N LEU A 6 0.88 -4.14 -27.26
CA LEU A 6 1.43 -3.17 -26.30
C LEU A 6 0.54 -3.01 -25.07
N CYS A 7 -0.78 -2.84 -25.24
CA CYS A 7 -1.73 -2.75 -24.12
C CYS A 7 -1.75 -4.03 -23.27
N TYR A 8 -1.69 -5.20 -23.91
CA TYR A 8 -1.59 -6.48 -23.20
C TYR A 8 -0.32 -6.57 -22.36
N ARG A 9 0.84 -6.31 -22.96
CA ARG A 9 2.13 -6.33 -22.26
C ARG A 9 2.17 -5.33 -21.12
N SER A 10 1.63 -4.13 -21.33
CA SER A 10 1.52 -3.08 -20.31
C SER A 10 0.70 -3.57 -19.11
N THR A 11 -0.52 -4.08 -19.35
CA THR A 11 -1.40 -4.64 -18.31
C THR A 11 -0.72 -5.74 -17.50
N ILE A 12 -0.09 -6.71 -18.17
CA ILE A 12 0.65 -7.80 -17.49
C ILE A 12 1.84 -7.27 -16.70
N SER A 13 2.56 -6.29 -17.24
CA SER A 13 3.70 -5.67 -16.56
C SER A 13 3.26 -4.96 -15.27
N ILE A 14 2.10 -4.32 -15.26
CA ILE A 14 1.56 -3.67 -14.06
C ILE A 14 1.25 -4.71 -12.98
N TYR A 15 0.53 -5.79 -13.31
CA TYR A 15 0.24 -6.86 -12.35
C TYR A 15 1.52 -7.50 -11.80
N LYS A 16 2.52 -7.76 -12.66
CA LYS A 16 3.83 -8.25 -12.23
C LYS A 16 4.56 -7.27 -11.33
N SER A 17 4.57 -5.97 -11.67
CA SER A 17 5.17 -4.93 -10.83
C SER A 17 4.55 -4.92 -9.43
N ILE A 18 3.22 -5.03 -9.34
CA ILE A 18 2.53 -5.09 -8.05
C ILE A 18 2.95 -6.33 -7.24
N LEU A 19 2.95 -7.51 -7.87
CA LEU A 19 3.26 -8.78 -7.20
C LEU A 19 4.73 -8.93 -6.82
N GLU A 20 5.64 -8.53 -7.71
CA GLU A 20 7.08 -8.82 -7.61
C GLU A 20 7.88 -7.66 -7.00
N GLN A 21 7.32 -6.44 -7.01
CA GLN A 21 8.01 -5.24 -6.51
C GLN A 21 7.24 -4.58 -5.36
N PHE A 22 5.99 -4.15 -5.60
CA PHE A 22 5.24 -3.37 -4.60
C PHE A 22 4.95 -4.17 -3.33
N ASN A 23 4.37 -5.37 -3.46
CA ASN A 23 4.01 -6.19 -2.30
C ASN A 23 5.24 -6.61 -1.48
N PRO A 24 6.33 -7.13 -2.07
CA PRO A 24 7.57 -7.40 -1.32
C PRO A 24 8.17 -6.15 -0.66
N ALA A 25 8.11 -4.99 -1.32
CA ALA A 25 8.56 -3.74 -0.71
C ALA A 25 7.70 -3.34 0.49
N LEU A 26 6.37 -3.56 0.42
CA LEU A 26 5.44 -3.28 1.51
C LEU A 26 5.66 -4.24 2.70
N GLU A 27 5.93 -5.53 2.44
CA GLU A 27 6.31 -6.49 3.51
C GLU A 27 7.61 -6.06 4.21
N ASN A 28 8.62 -5.66 3.43
CA ASN A 28 9.86 -5.14 4.00
C ASN A 28 9.61 -3.86 4.80
N LEU A 29 8.72 -2.98 4.34
CA LEU A 29 8.34 -1.78 5.08
C LEU A 29 7.68 -2.11 6.42
N VAL A 30 6.82 -3.14 6.48
CA VAL A 30 6.24 -3.64 7.73
C VAL A 30 7.33 -4.15 8.67
N TYR A 31 8.32 -4.90 8.16
CA TYR A 31 9.46 -5.35 8.95
C TYR A 31 10.26 -4.17 9.53
N LEU A 32 10.60 -3.19 8.70
CA LEU A 32 11.32 -1.98 9.13
C LEU A 32 10.51 -1.17 10.14
N GLY A 33 9.20 -1.04 9.94
CA GLY A 33 8.31 -0.35 10.86
C GLY A 33 8.23 -1.02 12.22
N ASN A 34 8.18 -2.36 12.27
CA ASN A 34 8.22 -3.10 13.53
C ASN A 34 9.56 -2.95 14.26
N ASN A 35 10.68 -2.91 13.52
CA ASN A 35 11.99 -2.61 14.11
C ASN A 35 12.04 -1.18 14.68
N TYR A 36 11.47 -0.22 13.96
CA TYR A 36 11.37 1.16 14.44
C TYR A 36 10.54 1.25 15.72
N LEU A 37 9.37 0.60 15.76
CA LEU A 37 8.53 0.54 16.95
C LEU A 37 9.26 -0.10 18.14
N ARG A 38 9.98 -1.20 17.93
CA ARG A 38 10.78 -1.84 18.98
C ARG A 38 11.85 -0.91 19.54
N ALA A 39 12.56 -0.18 18.68
CA ALA A 39 13.56 0.80 19.11
C ALA A 39 12.92 1.94 19.92
N PHE A 40 11.75 2.41 19.50
CA PHE A 40 10.97 3.40 20.25
C PHE A 40 10.60 2.91 21.65
N HIS A 41 10.02 1.71 21.81
CA HIS A 41 9.68 1.19 23.14
C HIS A 41 10.91 0.99 24.04
N ALA A 42 12.05 0.59 23.47
CA ALA A 42 13.30 0.50 24.21
C ALA A 42 13.77 1.87 24.74
N LEU A 43 13.65 2.92 23.92
CA LEU A 43 13.92 4.29 24.32
C LEU A 43 12.96 4.75 25.41
N SER A 44 11.66 4.54 25.24
CA SER A 44 10.64 4.90 26.23
C SER A 44 10.90 4.26 27.59
N LYS A 45 11.25 2.96 27.61
CA LYS A 45 11.61 2.25 28.84
C LYS A 45 12.89 2.78 29.48
N ALA A 46 13.90 3.12 28.68
CA ALA A 46 15.14 3.72 29.20
C ALA A 46 14.88 5.12 29.81
N ALA A 47 14.06 5.93 29.14
CA ALA A 47 13.64 7.23 29.64
C ALA A 47 12.86 7.09 30.96
N GLU A 48 11.92 6.16 31.04
CA GLU A 48 11.15 5.90 32.27
C GLU A 48 12.06 5.59 33.47
N VAL A 49 13.07 4.74 33.28
CA VAL A 49 14.04 4.40 34.33
C VAL A 49 14.89 5.61 34.72
N TYR A 50 15.34 6.41 33.76
CA TYR A 50 16.13 7.61 34.02
C TYR A 50 15.35 8.64 34.83
N PHE A 51 14.12 8.96 34.42
CA PHE A 51 13.32 9.98 35.11
C PHE A 51 12.78 9.50 36.45
N LYS A 52 12.57 8.19 36.65
CA LYS A 52 12.35 7.62 37.99
C LYS A 52 13.55 7.82 38.93
N ALA A 53 14.77 7.84 38.42
CA ALA A 53 15.95 8.18 39.24
C ALA A 53 15.98 9.67 39.59
N ILE A 54 15.60 10.54 38.65
CA ILE A 54 15.45 11.99 38.89
C ILE A 54 14.39 12.26 39.97
N GLU A 55 13.24 11.59 39.89
CA GLU A 55 12.16 11.66 40.88
C GLU A 55 12.67 11.34 42.29
N LYS A 56 13.40 10.24 42.46
CA LYS A 56 14.01 9.87 43.76
C LYS A 56 14.99 10.91 44.31
N ILE A 57 15.76 11.56 43.44
CA ILE A 57 16.66 12.65 43.85
C ILE A 57 15.83 13.88 44.24
N GLY A 58 14.74 14.16 43.52
CA GLY A 58 13.76 15.19 43.86
C GLY A 58 13.13 14.98 45.23
N GLU A 59 12.72 13.75 45.54
CA GLU A 59 12.19 13.36 46.86
C GLU A 59 13.20 13.64 48.00
N GLN A 60 14.49 13.37 47.78
CA GLN A 60 15.54 13.69 48.76
C GLN A 60 15.70 15.20 48.96
N ALA A 61 15.69 15.97 47.87
CA ALA A 61 15.80 17.43 47.92
C ALA A 61 14.58 18.09 48.59
N LEU A 62 13.38 17.50 48.47
CA LEU A 62 12.17 17.94 49.19
C LEU A 62 12.31 17.84 50.71
N GLN A 63 13.09 16.88 51.22
CA GLN A 63 13.36 16.74 52.66
C GLN A 63 14.45 17.71 53.16
N SER A 64 15.11 18.47 52.26
CA SER A 64 16.16 19.42 52.60
C SER A 64 15.59 20.80 52.95
N SER A 65 16.08 21.39 54.05
CA SER A 65 15.67 22.73 54.49
C SER A 65 16.08 23.86 53.54
N THR A 66 17.08 23.67 52.70
CA THR A 66 17.60 24.70 51.78
C THR A 66 17.31 24.41 50.31
N SER A 67 16.93 23.17 49.98
CA SER A 67 16.80 22.70 48.58
C SER A 67 15.38 22.29 48.20
N HIS A 68 14.38 22.55 49.05
CA HIS A 68 12.99 22.14 48.83
C HIS A 68 12.46 22.52 47.44
N VAL A 69 12.64 23.77 47.01
CA VAL A 69 12.18 24.26 45.69
C VAL A 69 12.86 23.52 44.53
N LEU A 70 14.13 23.14 44.68
CA LEU A 70 14.82 22.33 43.67
C LEU A 70 14.23 20.92 43.60
N GLY A 71 13.81 20.36 44.74
CA GLY A 71 13.07 19.10 44.79
C GLY A 71 11.76 19.17 44.02
N GLU A 72 10.97 20.22 44.20
CA GLU A 72 9.72 20.44 43.43
C GLU A 72 9.98 20.49 41.93
N ILE A 73 11.02 21.21 41.48
CA ILE A 73 11.39 21.30 40.06
C ILE A 73 11.78 19.92 39.49
N LEU A 74 12.55 19.11 40.23
CA LEU A 74 12.95 17.77 39.78
C LEU A 74 11.74 16.82 39.67
N MET A 75 10.80 16.91 40.62
CA MET A 75 9.54 16.15 40.55
C MET A 75 8.73 16.57 39.32
N GLN A 76 8.56 17.87 39.09
CA GLN A 76 7.87 18.39 37.91
C GLN A 76 8.51 17.92 36.61
N MET A 77 9.84 17.92 36.50
CA MET A 77 10.54 17.40 35.32
C MET A 77 10.23 15.92 35.05
N SER A 78 10.19 15.09 36.10
CA SER A 78 9.81 13.67 35.98
C SER A 78 8.36 13.51 35.53
N ASP A 79 7.44 14.28 36.11
CA ASP A 79 6.02 14.25 35.76
C ASP A 79 5.78 14.72 34.32
N THR A 80 6.46 15.78 33.87
CA THR A 80 6.40 16.25 32.48
C THR A 80 6.88 15.18 31.51
N GLN A 81 8.00 14.49 31.80
CA GLN A 81 8.43 13.38 30.96
C GLN A 81 7.41 12.24 30.91
N ARG A 82 6.78 11.91 32.04
CA ARG A 82 5.79 10.84 32.13
C ARG A 82 4.57 11.14 31.25
N LEU A 83 4.09 12.38 31.28
CA LEU A 83 3.02 12.87 30.39
C LEU A 83 3.44 12.82 28.92
N LEU A 84 4.64 13.33 28.59
CA LEU A 84 5.19 13.29 27.23
C LEU A 84 5.26 11.85 26.68
N SER A 85 5.72 10.91 27.52
CA SER A 85 5.84 9.50 27.15
C SER A 85 4.46 8.86 26.94
N SER A 86 3.46 9.21 27.75
CA SER A 86 2.07 8.76 27.58
C SER A 86 1.46 9.27 26.27
N ASP A 87 1.70 10.54 25.91
CA ASP A 87 1.19 11.11 24.67
C ASP A 87 1.90 10.52 23.43
N LEU A 88 3.21 10.26 23.52
CA LEU A 88 3.96 9.56 22.47
C LEU A 88 3.48 8.11 22.26
N GLU A 89 3.05 7.43 23.32
CA GLU A 89 2.51 6.07 23.21
C GLU A 89 1.25 6.03 22.33
N VAL A 90 0.43 7.08 22.34
CA VAL A 90 -0.72 7.21 21.43
C VAL A 90 -0.26 7.23 19.96
N VAL A 91 0.80 7.98 19.66
CA VAL A 91 1.39 8.03 18.32
C VAL A 91 1.93 6.65 17.92
N ALA A 92 2.64 5.97 18.83
CA ALA A 92 3.18 4.64 18.60
C ALA A 92 2.07 3.61 18.33
N GLN A 93 0.94 3.72 19.05
CA GLN A 93 -0.22 2.88 18.84
C GLN A 93 -0.88 3.13 17.48
N THR A 94 -1.03 4.39 17.05
CA THR A 94 -1.49 4.72 15.69
C THR A 94 -0.55 4.16 14.62
N PHE A 95 0.77 4.28 14.82
CA PHE A 95 1.74 3.69 13.90
C PHE A 95 1.58 2.16 13.81
N HIS A 96 1.40 1.48 14.93
CA HIS A 96 1.25 0.03 14.94
C HIS A 96 -0.09 -0.44 14.36
N VAL A 97 -1.19 0.02 14.95
CA VAL A 97 -2.55 -0.47 14.64
C VAL A 97 -3.03 0.08 13.32
N ASP A 98 -2.99 1.39 13.13
CA ASP A 98 -3.64 2.01 11.99
C ASP A 98 -2.76 1.96 10.73
N LEU A 99 -1.44 1.78 10.86
CA LEU A 99 -0.52 1.70 9.72
C LEU A 99 0.05 0.29 9.52
N LEU A 100 0.87 -0.23 10.44
CA LEU A 100 1.60 -1.48 10.22
C LEU A 100 0.69 -2.70 10.08
N GLN A 101 -0.30 -2.87 10.96
CA GLN A 101 -1.23 -4.00 10.87
C GLN A 101 -2.09 -3.94 9.60
N HIS A 102 -2.49 -2.75 9.16
CA HIS A 102 -3.20 -2.57 7.90
C HIS A 102 -2.35 -2.95 6.69
N MET A 103 -1.07 -2.57 6.67
CA MET A 103 -0.13 -2.97 5.61
C MET A 103 0.06 -4.49 5.58
N GLU A 104 0.26 -5.12 6.74
CA GLU A 104 0.44 -6.56 6.85
C GLU A 104 -0.79 -7.32 6.33
N LYS A 105 -1.99 -6.90 6.75
CA LYS A 105 -3.26 -7.49 6.31
C LYS A 105 -3.46 -7.32 4.80
N ASN A 106 -3.24 -6.11 4.29
CA ASN A 106 -3.44 -5.81 2.88
C ASN A 106 -2.51 -6.66 2.01
N THR A 107 -1.22 -6.71 2.33
CA THR A 107 -0.25 -7.45 1.50
C THR A 107 -0.61 -8.93 1.34
N LYS A 108 -1.08 -9.58 2.41
CA LYS A 108 -1.53 -10.99 2.38
C LYS A 108 -2.72 -11.21 1.44
N MET A 109 -3.72 -10.33 1.48
CA MET A 109 -4.90 -10.44 0.61
C MET A 109 -4.62 -9.99 -0.82
N ASP A 110 -3.71 -9.02 -0.99
CA ASP A 110 -3.42 -8.37 -2.26
C ASP A 110 -2.78 -9.32 -3.27
N VAL A 111 -1.87 -10.18 -2.81
CA VAL A 111 -1.24 -11.20 -3.65
C VAL A 111 -2.29 -12.11 -4.29
N GLN A 112 -3.29 -12.57 -3.52
CA GLN A 112 -4.36 -13.41 -4.05
C GLN A 112 -5.23 -12.65 -5.05
N PHE A 113 -5.63 -11.43 -4.69
CA PHE A 113 -6.49 -10.59 -5.54
C PHE A 113 -5.84 -10.27 -6.90
N ILE A 114 -4.57 -9.85 -6.90
CA ILE A 114 -3.86 -9.51 -8.15
C ILE A 114 -3.55 -10.76 -8.97
N THR A 115 -3.16 -11.87 -8.34
CA THR A 115 -2.91 -13.13 -9.05
C THR A 115 -4.17 -13.61 -9.79
N GLU A 116 -5.32 -13.57 -9.13
CA GLU A 116 -6.59 -13.96 -9.76
C GLU A 116 -7.00 -12.97 -10.86
N SER A 117 -6.84 -11.66 -10.62
CA SER A 117 -7.13 -10.63 -11.63
C SER A 117 -6.28 -10.79 -12.89
N GLN A 118 -4.97 -11.03 -12.73
CA GLN A 118 -4.05 -11.30 -13.84
C GLN A 118 -4.49 -12.55 -14.62
N LYS A 119 -4.78 -13.65 -13.91
CA LYS A 119 -5.20 -14.91 -14.53
C LYS A 119 -6.51 -14.77 -15.31
N GLN A 120 -7.49 -14.07 -14.76
CA GLN A 120 -8.77 -13.80 -15.43
C GLN A 120 -8.57 -12.96 -16.69
N TYR A 121 -7.73 -11.92 -16.60
CA TYR A 121 -7.37 -11.11 -17.76
C TYR A 121 -6.70 -11.93 -18.86
N GLU A 122 -5.70 -12.75 -18.53
CA GLU A 122 -5.00 -13.61 -19.48
C GLU A 122 -5.94 -14.61 -20.17
N LEU A 123 -6.84 -15.24 -19.41
CA LEU A 123 -7.80 -16.20 -19.95
C LEU A 123 -8.76 -15.53 -20.95
N GLU A 124 -9.35 -14.38 -20.57
CA GLU A 124 -10.30 -13.67 -21.43
C GLU A 124 -9.59 -13.07 -22.66
N TYR A 125 -8.36 -12.58 -22.52
CA TYR A 125 -7.53 -12.15 -23.64
C TYR A 125 -7.30 -13.29 -24.63
N GLN A 126 -6.84 -14.45 -24.16
CA GLN A 126 -6.58 -15.62 -25.01
C GLN A 126 -7.84 -16.10 -25.72
N ARG A 127 -8.98 -16.12 -25.01
CA ARG A 127 -10.27 -16.49 -25.57
C ARG A 127 -10.67 -15.57 -26.72
N ARG A 128 -10.58 -14.25 -26.52
CA ARG A 128 -10.92 -13.24 -27.54
C ARG A 128 -9.97 -13.28 -28.73
N ALA A 129 -8.66 -13.38 -28.47
CA ALA A 129 -7.63 -13.49 -29.50
C ALA A 129 -7.85 -14.73 -30.37
N THR A 130 -8.06 -15.90 -29.75
CA THR A 130 -8.33 -17.15 -30.47
C THR A 130 -9.61 -17.08 -31.31
N ASN A 131 -10.67 -16.44 -30.79
CA ASN A 131 -11.91 -16.26 -31.54
C ASN A 131 -11.70 -15.35 -32.76
N LEU A 132 -10.99 -14.23 -32.57
CA LEU A 132 -10.68 -13.30 -33.65
C LEU A 132 -9.82 -13.97 -34.73
N ASP A 133 -8.80 -14.74 -34.36
CA ASP A 133 -7.95 -15.48 -35.29
C ASP A 133 -8.74 -16.50 -36.10
N LYS A 134 -9.69 -17.23 -35.47
CA LYS A 134 -10.60 -18.15 -36.17
C LYS A 134 -11.48 -17.42 -37.18
N CYS A 135 -12.12 -16.30 -36.79
CA CYS A 135 -12.95 -15.51 -37.71
C CYS A 135 -12.14 -14.90 -38.85
N MET A 136 -10.90 -14.48 -38.59
CA MET A 136 -9.98 -14.03 -39.64
C MET A 136 -9.64 -15.18 -40.59
N ALA A 137 -9.21 -16.34 -40.09
CA ALA A 137 -8.87 -17.48 -40.95
C ALA A 137 -10.06 -17.89 -41.84
N GLU A 138 -11.28 -17.88 -41.28
CA GLU A 138 -12.51 -18.18 -42.02
C GLU A 138 -12.83 -17.11 -43.08
N LEU A 139 -12.69 -15.82 -42.76
CA LEU A 139 -12.83 -14.74 -43.72
C LEU A 139 -11.88 -14.94 -44.92
N TRP A 140 -10.61 -15.24 -44.65
CA TRP A 140 -9.60 -15.48 -45.69
C TRP A 140 -9.95 -16.71 -46.55
N ARG A 141 -10.56 -17.75 -45.97
CA ARG A 141 -11.04 -18.92 -46.71
C ARG A 141 -12.20 -18.54 -47.64
N MET A 142 -13.18 -17.81 -47.12
CA MET A 142 -14.36 -17.34 -47.87
C MET A 142 -14.00 -16.42 -49.04
N GLU A 143 -13.03 -15.53 -48.85
CA GLU A 143 -12.53 -14.64 -49.91
C GLU A 143 -11.94 -15.40 -51.10
N ARG A 144 -11.24 -16.52 -50.86
CA ARG A 144 -10.68 -17.36 -51.94
C ARG A 144 -11.76 -18.06 -52.76
N VAL A 145 -12.82 -18.52 -52.11
CA VAL A 145 -13.94 -19.21 -52.79
C VAL A 145 -15.04 -18.26 -53.28
N ARG A 146 -14.85 -16.94 -53.12
CA ARG A 146 -15.82 -15.88 -53.50
C ARG A 146 -17.21 -16.13 -52.92
N ASP A 147 -17.25 -16.51 -51.64
CA ASP A 147 -18.49 -16.73 -50.92
C ASP A 147 -19.36 -15.45 -50.90
N LYS A 148 -20.68 -15.59 -51.01
CA LYS A 148 -21.61 -14.46 -51.02
C LYS A 148 -21.68 -13.76 -49.66
N ASN A 149 -21.34 -14.45 -48.58
CA ASN A 149 -21.43 -13.95 -47.20
C ASN A 149 -20.13 -13.28 -46.71
N VAL A 150 -19.14 -13.05 -47.58
CA VAL A 150 -17.87 -12.40 -47.21
C VAL A 150 -18.09 -11.03 -46.56
N ARG A 151 -19.08 -10.24 -47.01
CA ARG A 151 -19.37 -8.91 -46.44
C ARG A 151 -19.76 -9.00 -44.96
N GLU A 152 -20.68 -9.89 -44.63
CA GLU A 152 -21.14 -10.10 -43.25
C GLU A 152 -19.99 -10.60 -42.35
N MET A 153 -19.16 -11.51 -42.87
CA MET A 153 -17.99 -11.98 -42.13
C MET A 153 -16.97 -10.84 -41.89
N LYS A 154 -16.76 -9.92 -42.85
CA LYS A 154 -15.92 -8.73 -42.66
C LYS A 154 -16.45 -7.83 -41.56
N GLU A 155 -17.75 -7.56 -41.56
CA GLU A 155 -18.41 -6.75 -40.52
C GLU A 155 -18.26 -7.40 -39.14
N ASN A 156 -18.43 -8.73 -39.05
CA ASN A 156 -18.22 -9.47 -37.81
C ASN A 156 -16.76 -9.39 -37.31
N VAL A 157 -15.76 -9.55 -38.19
CA VAL A 157 -14.34 -9.40 -37.84
C VAL A 157 -14.03 -7.98 -37.37
N MET A 158 -14.57 -6.95 -38.03
CA MET A 158 -14.39 -5.55 -37.61
C MET A 158 -15.02 -5.28 -36.23
N ARG A 159 -16.21 -5.82 -35.97
CA ARG A 159 -16.85 -5.75 -34.64
C ARG A 159 -15.98 -6.42 -33.57
N LEU A 160 -15.53 -7.66 -33.80
CA LEU A 160 -14.67 -8.39 -32.86
C LEU A 160 -13.34 -7.68 -32.59
N ARG A 161 -12.73 -7.05 -33.62
CA ARG A 161 -11.54 -6.21 -33.44
C ARG A 161 -11.80 -5.01 -32.53
N SER A 162 -12.93 -4.34 -32.72
CA SER A 162 -13.34 -3.20 -31.91
C SER A 162 -13.60 -3.60 -30.46
N GLU A 163 -14.28 -4.73 -30.23
CA GLU A 163 -14.51 -5.30 -28.91
C GLU A 163 -13.21 -5.73 -28.20
N MET A 164 -12.25 -6.27 -28.97
CA MET A 164 -10.93 -6.60 -28.44
C MET A 164 -10.15 -5.34 -28.05
N GLN A 165 -10.16 -4.30 -28.89
CA GLN A 165 -9.48 -3.03 -28.61
C GLN A 165 -10.06 -2.34 -27.37
N ALA A 166 -11.39 -2.30 -27.25
CA ALA A 166 -12.06 -1.76 -26.06
C ALA A 166 -11.66 -2.54 -24.80
N PHE A 167 -11.65 -3.88 -24.87
CA PHE A 167 -11.28 -4.73 -23.75
C PHE A 167 -9.84 -4.50 -23.27
N VAL A 168 -8.86 -4.48 -24.18
CA VAL A 168 -7.45 -4.30 -23.78
C VAL A 168 -7.20 -2.91 -23.21
N SER A 169 -7.85 -1.88 -23.77
CA SER A 169 -7.72 -0.49 -23.31
C SER A 169 -8.32 -0.31 -21.91
N GLU A 170 -9.53 -0.84 -21.70
CA GLU A 170 -10.20 -0.76 -20.41
C GLU A 170 -9.47 -1.57 -19.35
N SER A 171 -8.99 -2.77 -19.69
CA SER A 171 -8.22 -3.61 -18.76
C SER A 171 -6.91 -2.95 -18.33
N GLN A 172 -6.23 -2.26 -19.26
CA GLN A 172 -5.04 -1.48 -18.92
C GLN A 172 -5.39 -0.35 -17.94
N ARG A 173 -6.45 0.41 -18.21
CA ARG A 173 -6.91 1.50 -17.33
C ARG A 173 -7.24 1.00 -15.92
N GLU A 174 -7.89 -0.15 -15.81
CA GLU A 174 -8.19 -0.77 -14.52
C GLU A 174 -6.93 -1.25 -13.79
N ALA A 175 -5.95 -1.83 -14.50
CA ALA A 175 -4.67 -2.20 -13.90
C ALA A 175 -3.89 -0.96 -13.38
N GLU A 176 -3.86 0.14 -14.14
CA GLU A 176 -3.26 1.41 -13.71
C GLU A 176 -3.96 1.99 -12.46
N LEU A 177 -5.29 1.85 -12.39
CA LEU A 177 -6.05 2.24 -11.20
C LEU A 177 -5.72 1.38 -9.98
N GLU A 178 -5.54 0.08 -10.18
CA GLU A 178 -5.11 -0.83 -9.13
C GLU A 178 -3.72 -0.43 -8.59
N GLU A 179 -2.75 -0.18 -9.46
CA GLU A 179 -1.43 0.31 -9.04
C GLU A 179 -1.56 1.63 -8.25
N LYS A 180 -2.32 2.60 -8.77
CA LYS A 180 -2.52 3.90 -8.12
C LYS A 180 -3.16 3.78 -6.73
N ARG A 181 -4.12 2.86 -6.54
CA ARG A 181 -4.80 2.64 -5.24
C ARG A 181 -3.79 2.24 -4.15
N ARG A 182 -2.80 1.44 -4.49
CA ARG A 182 -1.75 0.96 -3.57
C ARG A 182 -0.82 2.08 -3.12
N TYR A 183 -0.35 2.90 -4.05
CA TYR A 183 0.45 4.09 -3.69
C TYR A 183 -0.36 5.13 -2.92
N ARG A 184 -1.63 5.33 -3.26
CA ARG A 184 -2.53 6.21 -2.50
C ARG A 184 -2.70 5.73 -1.06
N PHE A 185 -2.98 4.45 -0.85
CA PHE A 185 -3.09 3.86 0.49
C PHE A 185 -1.83 4.14 1.32
N LEU A 186 -0.64 3.95 0.74
CA LEU A 186 0.62 4.21 1.42
C LEU A 186 0.74 5.69 1.85
N ALA A 187 0.43 6.61 0.95
CA ALA A 187 0.47 8.04 1.22
C ALA A 187 -0.54 8.46 2.30
N GLU A 188 -1.78 7.99 2.22
CA GLU A 188 -2.84 8.30 3.18
C GLU A 188 -2.50 7.81 4.59
N LYS A 189 -1.95 6.59 4.71
CA LYS A 189 -1.54 6.04 6.01
C LYS A 189 -0.41 6.83 6.66
N HIS A 190 0.58 7.27 5.87
CA HIS A 190 1.66 8.11 6.40
C HIS A 190 1.18 9.52 6.72
N GLN A 191 0.31 10.12 5.89
CA GLN A 191 -0.27 11.42 6.19
C GLN A 191 -1.07 11.41 7.51
N MET A 192 -1.85 10.35 7.75
CA MET A 192 -2.53 10.14 9.03
C MET A 192 -1.53 10.11 10.19
N LEU A 193 -0.45 9.31 10.09
CA LEU A 193 0.58 9.26 11.13
C LEU A 193 1.22 10.64 11.39
N TYR A 194 1.56 11.38 10.32
CA TYR A 194 2.13 12.72 10.44
C TYR A 194 1.17 13.71 11.11
N ASN A 195 -0.13 13.62 10.83
CA ASN A 195 -1.12 14.44 11.52
C ASN A 195 -1.18 14.12 13.01
N THR A 196 -1.11 12.84 13.40
CA THR A 196 -1.05 12.44 14.82
C THR A 196 0.24 12.94 15.48
N LEU A 197 1.38 12.86 14.80
CA LEU A 197 2.66 13.44 15.26
C LEU A 197 2.57 14.96 15.43
N LEU A 198 1.97 15.68 14.49
CA LEU A 198 1.80 17.13 14.57
C LEU A 198 0.91 17.53 15.76
N GLN A 199 -0.16 16.79 16.01
CA GLN A 199 -1.01 17.00 17.18
C GLN A 199 -0.23 16.77 18.47
N PHE A 200 0.61 15.74 18.53
CA PHE A 200 1.52 15.52 19.65
C PHE A 200 2.44 16.73 19.85
N TYR A 201 3.19 17.16 18.83
CA TYR A 201 4.12 18.29 18.94
C TYR A 201 3.43 19.62 19.28
N SER A 202 2.15 19.79 18.96
CA SER A 202 1.39 20.99 19.32
C SER A 202 0.98 21.08 20.79
N ARG A 203 1.04 19.96 21.52
CA ARG A 203 0.72 19.88 22.96
C ARG A 203 1.93 20.04 23.87
N VAL A 204 3.13 19.90 23.30
CA VAL A 204 4.43 20.05 23.96
C VAL A 204 4.87 21.51 23.86
#